data_AF-A0A2M7DAB6-F1
#
_entry.id   AF-A0A2M7DAB6-F1
#
_cell.length_a   1.000
_cell.length_b   1.000
_cell.length_c   1.000
_cell.angle_alpha   90.00
_cell.angle_beta   90.00
_cell.angle_gamma   90.00
#
_symmetry.space_group_name_H-M   'P 1'
#
loop_
_entity.id
_entity.type
_entity.pdbx_description
1 polymer ?
#
loop_
_entity_poly.entity_id
_entity_poly.type
_entity_poly.pdbx_seq_one_letter_code
_entity_poly.pdbx_strand_id
1 'polypeptide(L)'
;YEKTRAGKGIKFKKFDFETLQVICQEFFWDENNKQLYESKNGGTPIPLTSGALLVEEFNIGPDTSWGQGDDFQPRVTFSLNIKTKPEMAKIRIQTTISQRNLDCEQ
;
A
#
# COMPACT_ATOMS: atom_id res chain seq x y z
N TYR A 1 3.63 9.54 2.30
CA TYR A 1 4.00 8.17 1.90
C TYR A 1 5.10 8.26 0.86
N GLU A 2 5.79 7.17 0.57
CA GLU A 2 6.82 7.07 -0.45
C GLU A 2 6.53 5.87 -1.35
N LYS A 3 6.67 6.01 -2.67
CA LYS A 3 6.64 4.86 -3.57
C LYS A 3 7.98 4.15 -3.50
N THR A 4 7.95 2.85 -3.26
CA THR A 4 9.14 2.00 -3.19
C THR A 4 9.12 0.97 -4.33
N ARG A 5 10.17 0.16 -4.45
CA ARG A 5 10.22 -0.99 -5.39
C ARG A 5 9.88 -0.61 -6.84
N ALA A 6 10.41 0.54 -7.31
CA ALA A 6 10.12 1.09 -8.64
C ALA A 6 8.61 1.28 -8.93
N GLY A 7 7.84 1.72 -7.92
CA GLY A 7 6.40 2.00 -8.04
C GLY A 7 5.49 0.83 -7.67
N LYS A 8 6.05 -0.34 -7.36
CA LYS A 8 5.29 -1.55 -6.96
C LYS A 8 5.09 -1.66 -5.45
N GLY A 9 5.54 -0.66 -4.69
CA GLY A 9 5.36 -0.61 -3.25
C GLY A 9 5.04 0.79 -2.75
N ILE A 10 4.42 0.83 -1.58
CA ILE A 10 4.10 2.04 -0.85
C ILE A 10 4.56 1.89 0.60
N LYS A 11 5.29 2.89 1.09
CA LYS A 11 5.78 2.96 2.46
C LYS A 11 5.26 4.19 3.16
N PHE A 12 4.88 4.05 4.42
CA PHE A 12 4.46 5.16 5.27
C PHE A 12 4.85 4.94 6.73
N LYS A 13 4.89 6.05 7.47
CA LYS A 13 5.08 6.03 8.92
C LYS A 13 3.71 5.84 9.58
N LYS A 14 3.62 4.94 10.53
CA LYS A 14 2.45 4.70 11.37
C LYS A 14 2.89 4.80 12.83
N PHE A 15 2.11 5.48 13.66
CA PHE A 15 2.30 5.43 15.11
C PHE A 15 1.70 4.13 15.64
N ASP A 16 2.49 3.37 16.39
CA ASP A 16 2.06 2.18 17.10
C ASP A 16 1.77 2.54 18.56
N PHE A 17 0.52 2.37 18.97
CA PHE A 17 0.06 2.71 20.32
C PHE A 17 0.47 1.68 21.37
N GLU A 18 0.84 0.45 20.96
CA GLU A 18 1.27 -0.59 21.91
C GLU A 18 2.73 -0.38 22.31
N THR A 19 3.58 -0.05 21.34
CA THR A 19 5.01 0.19 21.57
C THR A 19 5.34 1.66 21.79
N LEU A 20 4.37 2.57 21.59
CA LEU A 20 4.52 4.03 21.64
C LEU A 20 5.61 4.55 20.69
N GLN A 21 5.82 3.86 19.57
CA GLN A 21 6.87 4.18 18.60
C GLN A 21 6.29 4.41 17.20
N VAL A 22 7.03 5.19 16.41
CA VAL A 22 6.74 5.34 14.98
C VAL A 22 7.36 4.16 14.24
N ILE A 23 6.50 3.33 13.64
CA ILE A 23 6.93 2.22 12.79
C ILE A 23 6.86 2.61 11.32
N CYS A 24 7.80 2.12 10.53
CA CYS A 24 7.76 2.19 9.07
C CYS A 24 7.05 0.95 8.55
N GLN A 25 5.91 1.13 7.89
CA GLN A 25 5.14 0.05 7.29
C GLN A 25 5.21 0.17 5.77
N GLU A 26 5.57 -0.93 5.11
CA GLU A 26 5.66 -1.03 3.66
C GLU A 26 4.73 -2.13 3.16
N PHE A 27 4.00 -1.82 2.09
CA PHE A 27 3.19 -2.76 1.32
C PHE A 27 3.76 -2.82 -0.08
N PHE A 28 4.01 -4.01 -0.61
CA PHE A 28 4.56 -4.15 -1.95
C PHE A 28 4.08 -5.41 -2.66
N TRP A 29 4.09 -5.35 -3.99
CA TRP A 29 3.79 -6.48 -4.84
C TRP A 29 5.08 -7.17 -5.27
N ASP A 30 5.13 -8.48 -5.05
CA ASP A 30 6.19 -9.34 -5.55
C ASP A 30 5.75 -10.01 -6.85
N GLU A 31 6.41 -9.67 -7.94
CA GLU A 31 6.09 -10.20 -9.27
C GLU A 31 6.46 -11.67 -9.45
N ASN A 32 7.41 -12.20 -8.67
CA ASN A 32 7.84 -13.59 -8.75
C ASN A 32 6.78 -14.49 -8.12
N ASN A 33 6.35 -14.11 -6.91
CA ASN A 33 5.33 -14.86 -6.17
C ASN A 33 3.90 -14.49 -6.56
N LYS A 34 3.71 -13.38 -7.29
CA LYS A 34 2.41 -12.79 -7.66
C LYS A 34 1.51 -12.59 -6.44
N GLN A 35 2.09 -12.09 -5.36
CA GLN A 35 1.42 -11.86 -4.08
C GLN A 35 1.76 -10.47 -3.53
N LEU A 36 0.86 -9.93 -2.71
CA LEU A 36 1.15 -8.74 -1.92
C LEU A 36 1.83 -9.14 -0.62
N TYR A 37 2.79 -8.33 -0.19
CA TYR A 37 3.53 -8.50 1.05
C TYR A 37 3.47 -7.25 1.90
N GLU A 38 3.62 -7.44 3.20
CA GLU A 38 3.83 -6.41 4.20
C GLU A 38 5.23 -6.56 4.82
N SER A 39 5.93 -5.46 5.04
CA SER A 39 7.11 -5.40 5.90
C SER A 39 6.96 -4.27 6.92
N LYS A 40 7.32 -4.55 8.18
CA LYS A 40 7.36 -3.58 9.28
C LYS A 40 8.80 -3.37 9.70
N ASN A 41 9.24 -2.12 9.75
CA ASN A 41 10.60 -1.70 10.14
C ASN A 41 11.72 -2.44 9.36
N GLY A 42 11.47 -2.82 8.10
CA GLY A 42 12.43 -3.59 7.30
C GLY A 42 12.59 -5.06 7.70
N GLY A 43 11.72 -5.56 8.58
CA GLY A 43 11.69 -6.97 8.97
C GLY A 43 11.23 -7.89 7.84
N THR A 44 11.27 -9.21 8.12
CA THR A 44 10.89 -10.25 7.16
C THR A 44 9.50 -9.99 6.57
N PRO A 45 9.38 -9.90 5.23
CA PRO A 45 8.09 -9.68 4.60
C PRO A 45 7.11 -10.84 4.82
N ILE A 46 5.85 -10.52 5.07
CA ILE A 46 4.76 -11.47 5.30
C ILE A 46 3.74 -11.35 4.15
N PRO A 47 3.27 -12.46 3.55
CA PRO A 47 2.28 -12.41 2.49
C PRO A 47 0.91 -11.97 3.04
N LEU A 48 0.28 -11.03 2.34
CA LEU A 48 -1.07 -10.51 2.63
C LEU A 48 -2.17 -11.20 1.83
N THR A 49 -1.82 -11.81 0.70
CA THR A 49 -2.76 -12.56 -0.15
C THR A 49 -2.50 -14.05 -0.02
N SER A 50 -3.56 -14.85 0.08
CA SER A 50 -3.47 -16.32 0.05
C SER A 50 -2.73 -16.82 -1.19
N GLY A 51 -1.97 -17.92 -1.08
CA GLY A 51 -1.29 -18.54 -2.22
C GLY A 51 -2.23 -19.08 -3.30
N ALA A 52 -3.51 -19.28 -2.96
CA ALA A 52 -4.58 -19.62 -3.89
C ALA A 52 -5.05 -18.42 -4.74
N LEU A 53 -4.60 -17.20 -4.41
CA LEU A 53 -4.85 -16.00 -5.19
C LEU A 53 -3.60 -15.64 -6.00
N LEU A 54 -3.81 -15.02 -7.15
CA LEU A 54 -2.77 -14.45 -7.99
C LEU A 54 -3.07 -12.97 -8.18
N VAL A 55 -2.15 -12.13 -7.70
CA VAL A 55 -2.17 -10.69 -7.95
C VAL A 55 -1.55 -10.45 -9.31
N GLU A 56 -2.40 -10.07 -10.27
CA GLU A 56 -1.98 -9.80 -11.66
C GLU A 56 -1.41 -8.39 -11.79
N GLU A 57 -1.96 -7.44 -11.03
CA GLU A 57 -1.59 -6.04 -11.13
C GLU A 57 -1.81 -5.34 -9.78
N PHE A 58 -0.85 -4.53 -9.38
CA PHE A 58 -0.94 -3.62 -8.25
C PHE A 58 -0.31 -2.28 -8.63
N ASN A 59 -1.15 -1.28 -8.87
CA ASN A 59 -0.69 0.07 -9.22
C ASN A 59 -0.99 1.03 -8.08
N ILE A 60 -0.06 1.95 -7.84
CA ILE A 60 -0.17 3.00 -6.83
C ILE A 60 -0.09 4.34 -7.55
N GLY A 61 -1.15 5.14 -7.43
CA GLY A 61 -1.25 6.47 -7.99
C GLY A 61 -1.60 7.54 -6.95
N PRO A 62 -1.51 8.82 -7.33
CA PRO A 62 -1.03 9.34 -8.62
C PRO A 62 0.50 9.27 -8.78
N ASP A 63 1.01 9.37 -10.02
CA ASP A 63 2.45 9.45 -10.35
C ASP A 63 3.05 10.84 -10.08
N THR A 64 2.21 11.87 -10.16
CA THR A 64 2.52 13.21 -9.65
C THR A 64 2.27 13.22 -8.15
N SER A 65 3.33 13.18 -7.34
CA SER A 65 3.22 13.39 -5.91
C SER A 65 2.87 14.85 -5.62
N TRP A 66 1.90 15.03 -4.74
CA TRP A 66 1.65 16.28 -4.02
C TRP A 66 2.94 16.72 -3.33
N GLY A 67 3.28 18.00 -3.46
CA GLY A 67 4.52 18.53 -2.88
C GLY A 67 4.40 18.54 -1.36
N GLN A 68 5.48 18.27 -0.63
CA GLN A 68 5.50 18.34 0.84
C GLN A 68 5.21 19.75 1.43
N GLY A 69 4.85 20.73 0.60
CA GLY A 69 4.50 22.09 1.00
C GLY A 69 3.22 22.61 0.34
N ASP A 70 2.37 21.73 -0.20
CA ASP A 70 1.03 22.13 -0.63
C ASP A 70 0.02 21.90 0.51
N ASP A 71 -0.93 22.82 0.67
CA ASP A 71 -1.99 22.73 1.70
C ASP A 71 -3.06 21.66 1.36
N PHE A 72 -2.75 20.71 0.47
CA PHE A 72 -3.68 19.69 0.02
C PHE A 72 -3.51 18.37 0.79
N GLN A 73 -4.64 17.80 1.22
CA GLN A 73 -4.67 16.53 1.93
C GLN A 73 -4.07 15.38 1.09
N PRO A 74 -3.18 14.54 1.66
CA PRO A 74 -2.57 13.44 0.91
C PRO A 74 -3.63 12.41 0.49
N ARG A 75 -3.71 12.14 -0.82
CA ARG A 75 -4.59 11.13 -1.44
C ARG A 75 -3.75 10.05 -2.10
N VAL A 76 -4.01 8.80 -1.75
CA VAL A 76 -3.42 7.61 -2.38
C VAL A 76 -4.52 6.83 -3.06
N THR A 77 -4.35 6.55 -4.35
CA THR A 77 -5.20 5.60 -5.07
C THR A 77 -4.40 4.34 -5.32
N PHE A 78 -4.97 3.17 -5.04
CA PHE A 78 -4.41 1.91 -5.52
C PHE A 78 -5.45 1.13 -6.30
N SER A 79 -4.97 0.45 -7.34
CA SER A 79 -5.76 -0.53 -8.10
C SER A 79 -5.13 -1.90 -7.96
N LEU A 80 -5.98 -2.91 -7.77
CA LEU A 80 -5.59 -4.29 -7.51
C LEU A 80 -6.43 -5.24 -8.36
N ASN A 81 -5.78 -6.02 -9.22
CA ASN A 81 -6.41 -7.06 -10.01
C ASN A 81 -5.97 -8.43 -9.47
N ILE A 82 -6.94 -9.26 -9.06
CA ILE A 82 -6.69 -10.55 -8.43
C ILE A 82 -7.52 -11.62 -9.13
N LYS A 83 -6.97 -12.83 -9.28
CA LYS A 83 -7.71 -14.02 -9.68
C LYS A 83 -7.46 -15.22 -8.78
N THR A 84 -8.37 -16.19 -8.77
CA THR A 84 -8.18 -17.46 -8.06
C THR A 84 -7.36 -18.46 -8.88
N LYS A 85 -6.76 -19.45 -8.20
CA LYS A 85 -6.13 -20.63 -8.82
C LYS A 85 -6.94 -21.89 -8.47
N PRO A 86 -7.45 -22.67 -9.45
CA PRO A 86 -7.53 -22.35 -10.88
C PRO A 86 -8.45 -21.14 -11.14
N GLU A 87 -8.31 -20.56 -12.34
CA GLU A 87 -8.96 -19.31 -12.72
C GLU A 87 -10.48 -19.48 -12.82
N MET A 88 -11.17 -19.25 -11.71
CA MET A 88 -12.61 -19.38 -11.56
C MET A 88 -13.28 -18.02 -11.34
N ALA A 89 -12.56 -17.09 -10.71
CA ALA A 89 -13.06 -15.76 -10.41
C ALA A 89 -11.95 -14.71 -10.54
N LYS A 90 -12.33 -13.52 -10.98
CA LYS A 90 -11.48 -12.34 -11.08
C LYS A 90 -12.14 -11.17 -10.37
N ILE A 91 -11.37 -10.48 -9.55
CA ILE A 91 -11.80 -9.30 -8.79
C ILE A 91 -10.90 -8.13 -9.19
N ARG A 92 -11.52 -6.98 -9.44
CA ARG A 92 -10.83 -5.71 -9.63
C ARG A 92 -11.25 -4.77 -8.52
N ILE A 93 -10.28 -4.24 -7.79
CA ILE A 93 -10.50 -3.29 -6.70
C ILE A 93 -9.76 -2.01 -7.07
N GLN A 94 -10.44 -0.87 -6.96
CA GLN A 94 -9.79 0.43 -6.98
C GLN A 94 -10.29 1.21 -5.77
N THR A 95 -9.35 1.66 -4.94
CA THR A 95 -9.66 2.38 -3.71
C THR A 95 -8.80 3.62 -3.63
N THR A 96 -9.43 4.74 -3.29
CA THR A 96 -8.74 5.98 -2.96
C THR A 96 -8.86 6.23 -1.46
N ILE A 97 -7.73 6.43 -0.80
CA ILE A 97 -7.65 6.79 0.61
C ILE A 97 -7.13 8.23 0.70
N SER A 98 -7.90 9.10 1.32
CA SER A 98 -7.48 10.45 1.71
C SER A 98 -7.32 10.51 3.22
N GLN A 99 -6.25 11.09 3.74
CA GLN A 99 -6.26 11.51 5.15
C GLN A 99 -7.21 12.70 5.28
N ARG A 100 -8.24 12.60 6.12
CA ARG A 100 -9.00 13.78 6.56
C ARG A 100 -8.06 14.65 7.39
N ASN A 101 -8.24 15.97 7.30
CA ASN A 101 -7.63 16.96 8.19
C ASN A 101 -7.47 16.37 9.60
N LEU A 102 -6.23 16.15 10.03
CA LEU A 102 -5.89 16.47 11.40
C LEU A 102 -5.93 18.01 11.44
N ASP A 103 -7.13 18.58 11.52
CA ASP A 103 -7.25 19.93 12.06
C ASP A 103 -6.79 19.79 13.51
N CYS A 104 -5.49 19.99 13.74
CA CYS A 104 -5.04 20.44 15.03
C CYS A 104 -5.58 21.88 15.13
N GLU A 105 -6.72 22.04 15.82
CA GLU A 105 -7.04 23.33 16.39
C GLU A 105 -5.82 23.78 17.21
N GLN A 106 -5.36 25.00 16.92
CA GLN A 106 -4.30 25.69 17.66
C GLN A 106 -4.75 26.02 19.08
#